data_AF-A0A1B3BA21-F1
#
_entry.id   AF-A0A1B3BA21-F1
#
_cell.length_a   1.000
_cell.length_b   1.000
_cell.length_c   1.000
_cell.angle_alpha   90.00
_cell.angle_beta   90.00
_cell.angle_gamma   90.00
#
_symmetry.space_group_name_H-M   'P 1'
#
loop_
_entity.id
_entity.type
_entity.pdbx_description
1 polymer ?
#
loop_
_entity_poly.entity_id
_entity_poly.type
_entity_poly.pdbx_seq_one_letter_code
_entity_poly.pdbx_strand_id
1 'polypeptide(L)'
;MQKNVKPCYYSEYLQLDKLLDAQHPESKNYGDEAHDETLFIIVHQAYELWFKQILHEIHAILPVLSKDHVGEDKLSTVNLRIERIHRIQEVLVDQIDILETMTPLDFLDFRDYLIPASGFQSIQFKELEILLGLKSEFRINFDKKSFYNRLNEKDRNYLMDLEEQPSLFDAIENWLERMPFLEFGDFKFWQMYKDAVEKMLNHDEKVIKDADYLTDAEKTFQLNDLANTHANFDALFDKDKYQELKDQGRFRLSQEATLSALFINLYREQPMLNSPFRLLQGLVEIDENFTTWRYRHTTMVHRMLGTKIGTGGSSGHDYLKQTTQNNRFFRDLFNLTTFLIPRSSLPELPPEVLKAVNFHL
;
A
#
# COMPACT_ATOMS: atom_id res chain seq x y z
N MET A 1 -14.59 -7.08 -35.79
CA MET A 1 -13.64 -5.94 -35.79
C MET A 1 -13.41 -5.49 -37.23
N GLN A 2 -13.62 -4.21 -37.53
CA GLN A 2 -13.07 -3.62 -38.75
C GLN A 2 -11.54 -3.65 -38.63
N LYS A 3 -10.85 -4.21 -39.63
CA LYS A 3 -9.39 -4.25 -39.65
C LYS A 3 -8.86 -2.87 -40.02
N ASN A 4 -7.78 -2.44 -39.37
CA ASN A 4 -7.13 -1.17 -39.73
C ASN A 4 -6.59 -1.27 -41.17
N VAL A 5 -7.02 -0.36 -42.03
CA VAL A 5 -6.65 -0.30 -43.46
C VAL A 5 -5.54 0.73 -43.73
N LYS A 6 -5.14 1.52 -42.72
CA LYS A 6 -4.03 2.48 -42.83
C LYS A 6 -2.79 1.93 -42.11
N PRO A 7 -1.58 2.06 -42.68
CA PRO A 7 -0.34 1.73 -41.99
C PRO A 7 -0.22 2.54 -40.68
N CYS A 8 0.11 1.86 -39.58
CA CYS A 8 0.42 2.51 -38.31
C CYS A 8 1.95 2.64 -38.21
N TYR A 9 2.47 3.87 -38.21
CA TYR A 9 3.90 4.12 -38.11
C TYR A 9 4.33 4.27 -36.64
N TYR A 10 5.44 3.62 -36.27
CA TYR A 10 5.88 3.49 -34.86
C TYR A 10 6.05 4.84 -34.16
N SER A 11 6.79 5.76 -34.80
CA SER A 11 7.08 7.08 -34.21
C SER A 11 5.83 7.94 -34.05
N GLU A 12 4.87 7.83 -34.96
CA GLU A 12 3.57 8.53 -34.88
C GLU A 12 2.69 7.94 -33.78
N TYR A 13 2.64 6.61 -33.67
CA TYR A 13 1.86 5.90 -32.66
C TYR A 13 2.32 6.26 -31.24
N LEU A 14 3.62 6.30 -31.01
CA LEU A 14 4.21 6.61 -29.70
C LEU A 14 4.43 8.11 -29.46
N GLN A 15 4.17 8.97 -30.46
CA GLN A 15 4.44 10.41 -30.41
C GLN A 15 5.89 10.71 -30.00
N LEU A 16 6.85 10.04 -30.64
CA LEU A 16 8.27 10.15 -30.30
C LEU A 16 8.83 11.57 -30.53
N ASP A 17 8.22 12.32 -31.43
CA ASP A 17 8.51 13.74 -31.65
C ASP A 17 8.30 14.57 -30.38
N LYS A 18 7.26 14.27 -29.59
CA LYS A 18 7.03 14.94 -28.31
C LYS A 18 7.86 14.34 -27.19
N LEU A 19 7.92 13.01 -27.13
CA LEU A 19 8.58 12.31 -26.02
C LEU A 19 10.08 12.56 -26.00
N LEU A 20 10.73 12.55 -27.17
CA LEU A 20 12.18 12.69 -27.31
C LEU A 20 12.64 14.15 -27.53
N ASP A 21 11.72 15.12 -27.47
CA ASP A 21 12.03 16.55 -27.52
C ASP A 21 11.78 17.24 -26.16
N ALA A 22 11.33 16.49 -25.14
CA ALA A 22 10.99 17.06 -23.83
C ALA A 22 12.20 17.25 -22.88
N GLN A 23 13.43 16.99 -23.33
CA GLN A 23 14.63 17.03 -22.50
C GLN A 23 15.36 18.37 -22.64
N HIS A 24 15.04 19.32 -21.75
CA HIS A 24 15.63 20.66 -21.76
C HIS A 24 16.37 20.96 -20.43
N PRO A 25 17.70 20.80 -20.38
CA PRO A 25 18.51 21.13 -19.21
C PRO A 25 18.46 22.63 -18.87
N GLU A 26 18.20 22.97 -17.60
CA GLU A 26 18.16 24.35 -17.10
C GLU A 26 19.55 24.96 -16.98
N SER A 27 20.60 24.16 -16.74
CA SER A 27 21.99 24.65 -16.66
C SER A 27 22.43 25.45 -17.89
N LYS A 28 21.93 25.10 -19.09
CA LYS A 28 22.19 25.84 -20.34
C LYS A 28 21.80 27.31 -20.29
N ASN A 29 20.84 27.67 -19.44
CA ASN A 29 20.37 29.04 -19.31
C ASN A 29 21.34 29.89 -18.47
N TYR A 30 22.26 29.27 -17.72
CA TYR A 30 23.13 29.92 -16.75
C TYR A 30 24.62 29.73 -17.01
N GLY A 31 25.00 28.85 -17.94
CA GLY A 31 26.40 28.58 -18.29
C GLY A 31 26.55 27.38 -19.22
N ASP A 32 27.67 26.67 -19.07
CA ASP A 32 27.88 25.39 -19.74
C ASP A 32 26.87 24.36 -19.21
N GLU A 33 26.33 23.54 -20.12
CA GLU A 33 25.41 22.46 -19.76
C GLU A 33 26.10 21.48 -18.79
N ALA A 34 25.48 21.25 -17.64
CA ALA A 34 25.87 20.16 -16.76
C ALA A 34 25.45 18.82 -17.40
N HIS A 35 26.43 17.98 -17.75
CA HIS A 35 26.19 16.75 -18.51
C HIS A 35 25.13 15.83 -17.86
N ASP A 36 25.23 15.64 -16.55
CA ASP A 36 24.37 14.73 -15.79
C ASP A 36 22.95 15.27 -15.56
N GLU A 37 22.67 16.54 -15.90
CA GLU A 37 21.30 17.08 -15.80
C GLU A 37 20.36 16.37 -16.78
N THR A 38 20.85 15.97 -17.97
CA THR A 38 20.04 15.17 -18.91
C THR A 38 19.67 13.82 -18.32
N LEU A 39 20.59 13.15 -17.61
CA LEU A 39 20.30 11.91 -16.88
C LEU A 39 19.22 12.15 -15.81
N PHE A 40 19.37 13.23 -15.03
CA PHE A 40 18.40 13.61 -14.02
C PHE A 40 17.00 13.79 -14.62
N ILE A 41 16.87 14.50 -15.75
CA ILE A 41 15.59 14.70 -16.45
C ILE A 41 15.01 13.36 -16.92
N ILE A 42 15.78 12.54 -17.65
CA ILE A 42 15.29 11.29 -18.24
C ILE A 42 14.80 10.33 -17.15
N VAL A 43 15.53 10.20 -16.04
CA VAL A 43 15.11 9.35 -14.92
C VAL A 43 13.78 9.82 -14.35
N HIS A 44 13.59 11.11 -14.10
CA HIS A 44 12.32 11.64 -13.58
C HIS A 44 11.17 11.51 -14.59
N GLN A 45 11.43 11.73 -15.88
CA GLN A 45 10.43 11.50 -16.93
C GLN A 45 10.00 10.03 -17.02
N ALA A 46 10.95 9.10 -16.91
CA ALA A 46 10.64 7.67 -16.86
C ALA A 46 9.79 7.30 -15.62
N TYR A 47 10.08 7.87 -14.45
CA TYR A 47 9.22 7.72 -13.27
C TYR A 47 7.79 8.21 -13.54
N GLU A 48 7.63 9.40 -14.11
CA GLU A 48 6.30 9.98 -14.39
C GLU A 48 5.51 9.17 -15.45
N LEU A 49 6.18 8.54 -16.41
CA LEU A 49 5.55 7.60 -17.34
C LEU A 49 5.05 6.33 -16.62
N TRP A 50 5.83 5.79 -15.70
CA TRP A 50 5.43 4.63 -14.92
C TRP A 50 4.34 4.96 -13.89
N PHE A 51 4.40 6.13 -13.25
CA PHE A 51 3.31 6.61 -12.39
C PHE A 51 2.00 6.72 -13.17
N LYS A 52 2.05 7.26 -14.39
CA LYS A 52 0.89 7.30 -15.29
C LYS A 52 0.33 5.91 -15.57
N GLN A 53 1.20 4.92 -15.80
CA GLN A 53 0.76 3.54 -16.03
C GLN A 53 0.14 2.91 -14.78
N ILE A 54 0.73 3.13 -13.59
CA ILE A 54 0.15 2.64 -12.32
C ILE A 54 -1.23 3.28 -12.10
N LEU A 55 -1.34 4.60 -12.29
CA LEU A 55 -2.61 5.32 -12.22
C LEU A 55 -3.64 4.75 -13.20
N HIS A 56 -3.22 4.44 -14.44
CA HIS A 56 -4.10 3.80 -15.42
C HIS A 56 -4.65 2.46 -14.93
N GLU A 57 -3.83 1.63 -14.29
CA GLU A 57 -4.28 0.36 -13.70
C GLU A 57 -5.23 0.59 -12.51
N ILE A 58 -4.89 1.51 -11.59
CA ILE A 58 -5.72 1.83 -10.42
C ILE A 58 -7.09 2.37 -10.85
N HIS A 59 -7.13 3.32 -11.78
CA HIS A 59 -8.38 3.88 -12.34
C HIS A 59 -9.23 2.81 -13.04
N ALA A 60 -8.61 1.74 -13.52
CA ALA A 60 -9.32 0.63 -14.13
C ALA A 60 -9.78 -0.43 -13.11
N ILE A 61 -9.10 -0.56 -11.96
CA ILE A 61 -9.44 -1.45 -10.84
C ILE A 61 -10.58 -0.87 -10.00
N LEU A 62 -10.49 0.40 -9.65
CA LEU A 62 -11.37 1.05 -8.67
C LEU A 62 -12.86 0.88 -9.02
N PRO A 63 -13.34 1.19 -10.25
CA PRO A 63 -14.76 1.03 -10.60
C PRO A 63 -15.24 -0.44 -10.61
N VAL A 64 -14.32 -1.41 -10.67
CA VAL A 64 -14.67 -2.84 -10.57
C VAL A 64 -14.98 -3.20 -9.14
N LEU A 65 -14.10 -2.82 -8.20
CA LEU A 65 -14.24 -3.13 -6.77
C LEU A 65 -15.37 -2.34 -6.10
N SER A 66 -15.66 -1.13 -6.58
CA SER A 66 -16.74 -0.29 -6.08
C SER A 66 -18.15 -0.78 -6.46
N LYS A 67 -18.30 -1.80 -7.31
CA LYS A 67 -19.62 -2.37 -7.63
C LYS A 67 -20.16 -3.20 -6.48
N ASP A 68 -21.48 -3.26 -6.33
CA ASP A 68 -22.19 -4.09 -5.33
C ASP A 68 -21.82 -5.58 -5.43
N HIS A 69 -21.57 -6.06 -6.64
CA HIS A 69 -21.16 -7.42 -6.92
C HIS A 69 -19.91 -7.45 -7.80
N VAL A 70 -18.91 -8.23 -7.36
CA VAL A 70 -17.66 -8.47 -8.09
C VAL A 70 -17.58 -9.96 -8.42
N GLY A 71 -17.76 -10.28 -9.70
CA GLY A 71 -17.60 -11.65 -10.20
C GLY A 71 -16.15 -12.13 -10.15
N GLU A 72 -15.94 -13.44 -10.04
CA GLU A 72 -14.61 -14.06 -9.97
C GLU A 72 -13.74 -13.78 -11.22
N ASP A 73 -14.37 -13.69 -12.39
CA ASP A 73 -13.71 -13.32 -13.65
C ASP A 73 -13.13 -11.88 -13.59
N LYS A 74 -13.88 -10.97 -12.95
CA LYS A 74 -13.44 -9.60 -12.73
C LYS A 74 -12.34 -9.52 -11.70
N LEU A 75 -12.44 -10.29 -10.61
CA LEU A 75 -11.41 -10.35 -9.58
C LEU A 75 -10.09 -10.91 -10.13
N SER A 76 -10.16 -11.91 -11.01
CA SER A 76 -8.99 -12.42 -11.75
C SER A 76 -8.33 -11.33 -12.59
N THR A 77 -9.13 -10.51 -13.27
CA THR A 77 -8.61 -9.36 -14.04
C THR A 77 -7.98 -8.30 -13.13
N VAL A 78 -8.59 -8.01 -11.96
CA VAL A 78 -8.03 -7.10 -10.96
C VAL A 78 -6.67 -7.62 -10.48
N ASN A 79 -6.57 -8.90 -10.13
CA ASN A 79 -5.31 -9.51 -9.70
C ASN A 79 -4.20 -9.38 -10.75
N LEU A 80 -4.51 -9.57 -12.04
CA LEU A 80 -3.53 -9.36 -13.13
C LEU A 80 -3.03 -7.91 -13.22
N ARG A 81 -3.86 -6.92 -12.85
CA ARG A 81 -3.49 -5.50 -12.86
C ARG A 81 -2.69 -5.13 -11.62
N ILE A 82 -3.07 -5.65 -10.46
CA ILE A 82 -2.28 -5.52 -9.21
C ILE A 82 -0.88 -6.11 -9.43
N GLU A 83 -0.78 -7.30 -10.01
CA GLU A 83 0.50 -7.92 -10.37
C GLU A 83 1.31 -7.05 -11.34
N ARG A 84 0.66 -6.38 -12.30
CA ARG A 84 1.34 -5.44 -13.20
C ARG A 84 1.87 -4.22 -12.46
N ILE A 85 1.09 -3.65 -11.52
CA ILE A 85 1.56 -2.54 -10.67
C ILE A 85 2.79 -2.98 -9.90
N HIS A 86 2.75 -4.18 -9.30
CA HIS A 86 3.88 -4.76 -8.59
C HIS A 86 5.15 -4.84 -9.45
N ARG A 87 5.06 -5.40 -10.67
CA ARG A 87 6.20 -5.45 -11.61
C ARG A 87 6.73 -4.07 -12.00
N ILE A 88 5.85 -3.08 -12.14
CA ILE A 88 6.27 -1.71 -12.43
C ILE A 88 7.04 -1.14 -11.23
N GLN A 89 6.58 -1.38 -9.99
CA GLN A 89 7.27 -0.90 -8.80
C GLN A 89 8.66 -1.51 -8.62
N GLU A 90 8.87 -2.77 -9.00
CA GLU A 90 10.22 -3.37 -9.03
C GLU A 90 11.15 -2.56 -9.96
N VAL A 91 10.67 -2.19 -11.16
CA VAL A 91 11.42 -1.31 -12.08
C VAL A 91 11.67 0.06 -11.45
N LEU A 92 10.69 0.64 -10.75
CA LEU A 92 10.86 1.92 -10.06
C LEU A 92 11.96 1.86 -9.00
N VAL A 93 12.08 0.76 -8.26
CA VAL A 93 13.11 0.57 -7.25
C VAL A 93 14.48 0.45 -7.92
N ASP A 94 14.60 -0.39 -8.94
CA ASP A 94 15.87 -0.63 -9.65
C ASP A 94 16.37 0.62 -10.40
N GLN A 95 15.45 1.46 -10.88
CA GLN A 95 15.79 2.69 -11.61
C GLN A 95 16.59 3.69 -10.74
N ILE A 96 16.55 3.58 -9.41
CA ILE A 96 17.38 4.38 -8.49
C ILE A 96 18.87 4.13 -8.74
N ASP A 97 19.25 2.89 -9.04
CA ASP A 97 20.66 2.53 -9.26
C ASP A 97 21.27 3.28 -10.46
N ILE A 98 20.44 3.62 -11.46
CA ILE A 98 20.87 4.42 -12.61
C ILE A 98 21.23 5.85 -12.16
N LEU A 99 20.38 6.48 -11.34
CA LEU A 99 20.62 7.84 -10.86
C LEU A 99 21.79 7.90 -9.87
N GLU A 100 22.08 6.81 -9.16
CA GLU A 100 23.22 6.67 -8.25
C GLU A 100 24.59 6.59 -8.96
N THR A 101 24.61 6.56 -10.30
CA THR A 101 25.84 6.70 -11.09
C THR A 101 26.34 8.14 -11.16
N MET A 102 25.44 9.13 -11.00
CA MET A 102 25.79 10.55 -10.87
C MET A 102 26.50 10.79 -9.53
N THR A 103 27.58 11.58 -9.54
CA THR A 103 28.27 11.90 -8.28
C THR A 103 27.61 13.10 -7.58
N PRO A 104 27.75 13.23 -6.25
CA PRO A 104 27.26 14.41 -5.54
C PRO A 104 27.91 15.72 -6.03
N LEU A 105 29.13 15.68 -6.58
CA LEU A 105 29.79 16.87 -7.13
C LEU A 105 29.11 17.29 -8.44
N ASP A 106 28.91 16.36 -9.37
CA ASP A 106 28.24 16.63 -10.65
C ASP A 106 26.79 17.11 -10.42
N PHE A 107 26.11 16.56 -9.40
CA PHE A 107 24.78 17.05 -9.02
C PHE A 107 24.81 18.51 -8.52
N LEU A 108 25.86 18.94 -7.82
CA LEU A 108 25.96 20.32 -7.33
C LEU A 108 26.15 21.34 -8.46
N ASP A 109 26.65 20.93 -9.62
CA ASP A 109 26.87 21.82 -10.76
C ASP A 109 25.56 22.37 -11.35
N PHE A 110 24.41 21.69 -11.14
CA PHE A 110 23.12 22.15 -11.64
C PHE A 110 22.01 22.25 -10.58
N ARG A 111 22.24 21.75 -9.36
CA ARG A 111 21.23 21.73 -8.28
C ARG A 111 20.58 23.09 -8.03
N ASP A 112 21.36 24.17 -8.03
CA ASP A 112 20.88 25.50 -7.64
C ASP A 112 19.91 26.10 -8.67
N TYR A 113 19.95 25.64 -9.93
CA TYR A 113 19.01 26.03 -10.98
C TYR A 113 17.62 25.41 -10.79
N LEU A 114 17.53 24.34 -9.98
CA LEU A 114 16.28 23.64 -9.74
C LEU A 114 15.44 24.25 -8.60
N ILE A 115 15.91 25.28 -7.90
CA ILE A 115 15.15 25.88 -6.79
C ILE A 115 14.01 26.75 -7.35
N PRO A 116 12.75 26.65 -6.86
CA PRO A 116 12.27 25.85 -5.72
C PRO A 116 11.64 24.50 -6.11
N ALA A 117 11.88 24.02 -7.33
CA ALA A 117 11.33 22.76 -7.82
C ALA A 117 11.76 21.58 -6.96
N SER A 118 10.82 20.66 -6.72
CA SER A 118 11.07 19.45 -5.95
C SER A 118 10.04 18.36 -6.24
N GLY A 119 10.36 17.11 -5.90
CA GLY A 119 9.43 15.98 -5.99
C GLY A 119 8.12 16.16 -5.20
N PHE A 120 8.06 17.14 -4.27
CA PHE A 120 6.80 17.57 -3.65
C PHE A 120 5.79 18.15 -4.63
N GLN A 121 6.18 18.44 -5.87
CA GLN A 121 5.32 18.96 -6.92
C GLN A 121 4.92 17.88 -7.93
N SER A 122 5.33 16.62 -7.75
CA SER A 122 4.82 15.51 -8.57
C SER A 122 3.34 15.28 -8.27
N ILE A 123 2.48 15.68 -9.21
CA ILE A 123 1.03 15.55 -9.07
C ILE A 123 0.61 14.08 -9.16
N GLN A 124 1.22 13.30 -10.05
CA GLN A 124 0.90 11.88 -10.20
C GLN A 124 1.29 11.08 -8.95
N PHE A 125 2.43 11.39 -8.33
CA PHE A 125 2.80 10.71 -7.07
C PHE A 125 1.80 11.01 -5.94
N LYS A 126 1.31 12.26 -5.85
CA LYS A 126 0.27 12.64 -4.89
C LYS A 126 -1.07 11.97 -5.19
N GLU A 127 -1.45 11.92 -6.47
CA GLU A 127 -2.65 11.24 -6.95
C GLU A 127 -2.61 9.74 -6.57
N LEU A 128 -1.47 9.08 -6.79
CA LEU A 128 -1.24 7.70 -6.37
C LEU A 128 -1.45 7.53 -4.86
N GLU A 129 -0.86 8.39 -4.05
CA GLU A 129 -1.01 8.29 -2.60
C GLU A 129 -2.47 8.47 -2.15
N ILE A 130 -3.20 9.44 -2.72
CA ILE A 130 -4.62 9.68 -2.40
C ILE A 130 -5.48 8.49 -2.84
N LEU A 131 -5.30 8.00 -4.07
CA LEU A 131 -6.06 6.88 -4.61
C LEU A 131 -5.78 5.56 -3.88
N LEU A 132 -4.60 5.36 -3.31
CA LEU A 132 -4.29 4.21 -2.46
C LEU A 132 -4.82 4.38 -1.02
N GLY A 133 -5.36 5.55 -0.67
CA GLY A 133 -6.02 5.81 0.61
C GLY A 133 -5.19 6.62 1.61
N LEU A 134 -4.04 7.19 1.23
CA LEU A 134 -3.27 8.09 2.10
C LEU A 134 -3.73 9.55 1.93
N LYS A 135 -4.93 9.83 2.43
CA LYS A 135 -5.52 11.18 2.49
C LYS A 135 -4.77 12.07 3.48
N SER A 136 -4.91 13.38 3.32
CA SER A 136 -4.20 14.41 4.09
C SER A 136 -4.32 14.26 5.60
N GLU A 137 -5.45 13.77 6.12
CA GLU A 137 -5.69 13.56 7.55
C GLU A 137 -4.74 12.53 8.20
N PHE A 138 -4.29 11.53 7.44
CA PHE A 138 -3.40 10.45 7.91
C PHE A 138 -1.92 10.82 7.82
N ARG A 139 -1.59 11.99 7.28
CA ARG A 139 -0.20 12.46 7.13
C ARG A 139 0.29 13.18 8.37
N ILE A 140 1.60 13.29 8.53
CA ILE A 140 2.22 14.03 9.65
C ILE A 140 1.92 15.54 9.51
N ASN A 141 1.81 16.29 10.60
CA ASN A 141 1.41 17.71 10.57
C ASN A 141 2.23 18.61 9.61
N PHE A 142 3.53 18.35 9.46
CA PHE A 142 4.37 19.06 8.50
C PHE A 142 4.00 18.69 7.04
N ASP A 143 3.66 17.42 6.78
CA ASP A 143 3.19 16.95 5.48
C ASP A 143 1.90 17.64 5.08
N LYS A 144 0.93 17.77 5.99
CA LYS A 144 -0.39 18.35 5.68
C LYS A 144 -0.29 19.73 5.03
N LYS A 145 0.58 20.59 5.57
CA LYS A 145 0.81 21.94 5.02
C LYS A 145 1.64 21.91 3.75
N SER A 146 2.73 21.12 3.73
CA SER A 146 3.61 21.02 2.57
C SER A 146 2.92 20.41 1.34
N PHE A 147 1.95 19.52 1.57
CA PHE A 147 1.30 18.75 0.52
C PHE A 147 0.58 19.63 -0.50
N TYR A 148 -0.03 20.73 -0.07
CA TYR A 148 -0.80 21.63 -0.93
C TYR A 148 -0.15 23.00 -1.18
N ASN A 149 0.66 23.49 -0.24
CA ASN A 149 1.14 24.88 -0.29
C ASN A 149 2.15 25.15 -1.41
N ARG A 150 2.76 24.11 -1.98
CA ARG A 150 3.78 24.22 -3.05
C ARG A 150 3.22 23.98 -4.47
N LEU A 151 1.91 23.75 -4.55
CA LEU A 151 1.20 23.52 -5.80
C LEU A 151 0.50 24.80 -6.26
N ASN A 152 0.40 24.96 -7.58
CA ASN A 152 -0.46 25.97 -8.18
C ASN A 152 -1.94 25.68 -7.85
N GLU A 153 -2.81 26.67 -8.05
CA GLU A 153 -4.23 26.57 -7.70
C GLU A 153 -4.95 25.44 -8.44
N LYS A 154 -4.64 25.23 -9.72
CA LYS A 154 -5.26 24.19 -10.55
C LYS A 154 -4.98 22.80 -10.00
N ASP A 155 -3.71 22.49 -9.76
CA ASP A 155 -3.30 21.16 -9.29
C ASP A 155 -3.73 20.92 -7.83
N ARG A 156 -3.73 21.98 -7.01
CA ARG A 156 -4.27 21.91 -5.65
C ARG A 156 -5.75 21.56 -5.65
N ASN A 157 -6.56 22.27 -6.42
CA ASN A 157 -8.01 22.03 -6.50
C ASN A 157 -8.27 20.62 -7.03
N TYR A 158 -7.55 20.18 -8.05
CA TYR A 158 -7.64 18.80 -8.56
C TYR A 158 -7.40 17.73 -7.47
N LEU A 159 -6.34 17.89 -6.67
CA LEU A 159 -6.06 16.92 -5.60
C LEU A 159 -7.05 17.01 -4.43
N MET A 160 -7.56 18.20 -4.12
CA MET A 160 -8.61 18.38 -3.10
C MET A 160 -9.90 17.69 -3.53
N ASP A 161 -10.34 17.89 -4.79
CA ASP A 161 -11.51 17.22 -5.36
C ASP A 161 -11.33 15.69 -5.36
N LEU A 162 -10.09 15.22 -5.56
CA LEU A 162 -9.75 13.80 -5.52
C LEU A 162 -9.83 13.21 -4.10
N GLU A 163 -9.47 13.95 -3.05
CA GLU A 163 -9.58 13.48 -1.66
C GLU A 163 -11.03 13.21 -1.24
N GLU A 164 -11.99 13.89 -1.86
CA GLU A 164 -13.42 13.66 -1.65
C GLU A 164 -13.93 12.38 -2.31
N GLN A 165 -13.18 11.81 -3.27
CA GLN A 165 -13.57 10.58 -3.95
C GLN A 165 -13.22 9.32 -3.11
N PRO A 166 -13.93 8.20 -3.33
CA PRO A 166 -13.54 6.91 -2.77
C PRO A 166 -12.17 6.48 -3.29
N SER A 167 -11.30 6.07 -2.38
CA SER A 167 -9.99 5.48 -2.67
C SER A 167 -10.10 3.96 -2.88
N LEU A 168 -9.01 3.35 -3.34
CA LEU A 168 -8.86 1.89 -3.40
C LEU A 168 -8.97 1.27 -2.01
N PHE A 169 -8.47 1.94 -0.96
CA PHE A 169 -8.69 1.51 0.42
C PHE A 169 -10.17 1.43 0.75
N ASP A 170 -10.93 2.49 0.46
CA ASP A 170 -12.37 2.54 0.72
C ASP A 170 -13.12 1.47 -0.10
N ALA A 171 -12.74 1.26 -1.36
CA ALA A 171 -13.35 0.22 -2.19
C ALA A 171 -13.06 -1.20 -1.68
N ILE A 172 -11.87 -1.45 -1.13
CA ILE A 172 -11.50 -2.73 -0.52
C ILE A 172 -12.21 -2.94 0.80
N GLU A 173 -12.29 -1.93 1.67
CA GLU A 173 -13.06 -2.00 2.92
C GLU A 173 -14.52 -2.36 2.64
N ASN A 174 -15.18 -1.60 1.76
CA ASN A 174 -16.57 -1.88 1.35
C ASN A 174 -16.72 -3.26 0.70
N TRP A 175 -15.74 -3.71 -0.10
CA TRP A 175 -15.78 -5.05 -0.69
C TRP A 175 -15.64 -6.16 0.35
N LEU A 176 -14.77 -5.99 1.34
CA LEU A 176 -14.60 -6.92 2.45
C LEU A 176 -15.85 -6.99 3.34
N GLU A 177 -16.48 -5.86 3.66
CA GLU A 177 -17.71 -5.82 4.48
C GLU A 177 -18.88 -6.62 3.88
N ARG A 178 -18.91 -6.76 2.55
CA ARG A 178 -19.95 -7.50 1.83
C ARG A 178 -19.69 -9.01 1.78
N MET A 179 -18.63 -9.51 2.43
CA MET A 179 -18.31 -10.93 2.42
C MET A 179 -19.45 -11.75 3.04
N PRO A 180 -20.07 -12.67 2.30
CA PRO A 180 -21.26 -13.38 2.80
C PRO A 180 -20.93 -14.42 3.88
N PHE A 181 -19.65 -14.62 4.21
CA PHE A 181 -19.20 -15.67 5.12
C PHE A 181 -18.94 -15.19 6.54
N LEU A 182 -19.11 -13.89 6.83
CA LEU A 182 -19.15 -13.42 8.21
C LEU A 182 -20.38 -13.98 8.95
N GLU A 183 -21.54 -13.91 8.29
CA GLU A 183 -22.80 -14.49 8.73
C GLU A 183 -23.45 -15.22 7.54
N PHE A 184 -23.55 -16.55 7.62
CA PHE A 184 -24.09 -17.40 6.55
C PHE A 184 -25.15 -18.37 7.11
N GLY A 185 -26.43 -17.99 7.01
CA GLY A 185 -27.50 -18.73 7.70
C GLY A 185 -27.31 -18.64 9.21
N ASP A 186 -27.18 -19.79 9.88
CA ASP A 186 -26.90 -19.86 11.33
C ASP A 186 -25.39 -19.76 11.65
N PHE A 187 -24.52 -19.83 10.65
CA PHE A 187 -23.08 -19.73 10.83
C PHE A 187 -22.65 -18.29 11.09
N LYS A 188 -21.87 -18.08 12.15
CA LYS A 188 -21.22 -16.82 12.48
C LYS A 188 -19.72 -17.03 12.62
N PHE A 189 -18.94 -16.51 11.68
CA PHE A 189 -17.50 -16.68 11.68
C PHE A 189 -16.85 -16.15 12.97
N TRP A 190 -17.27 -14.96 13.43
CA TRP A 190 -16.69 -14.35 14.63
C TRP A 190 -16.84 -15.23 15.87
N GLN A 191 -17.96 -15.96 16.01
CA GLN A 191 -18.22 -16.81 17.17
C GLN A 191 -17.36 -18.07 17.12
N MET A 192 -17.36 -18.76 15.97
CA MET A 192 -16.51 -19.94 15.75
C MET A 192 -15.02 -19.58 15.92
N TYR A 193 -14.62 -18.41 15.43
CA TYR A 193 -13.25 -17.94 15.52
C TYR A 193 -12.86 -17.57 16.97
N LYS A 194 -13.75 -16.89 17.70
CA LYS A 194 -13.56 -16.59 19.13
C LYS A 194 -13.39 -17.87 19.94
N ASP A 195 -14.26 -18.87 19.75
CA ASP A 195 -14.18 -20.14 20.46
C ASP A 195 -12.84 -20.86 20.20
N ALA A 196 -12.35 -20.80 18.96
CA ALA A 196 -11.05 -21.37 18.57
C ALA A 196 -9.88 -20.63 19.25
N VAL A 197 -9.92 -19.29 19.27
CA VAL A 197 -8.91 -18.46 19.94
C VAL A 197 -8.90 -18.72 21.45
N GLU A 198 -10.06 -18.72 22.11
CA GLU A 198 -10.16 -19.01 23.55
C GLU A 198 -9.60 -20.39 23.87
N LYS A 199 -9.92 -21.41 23.05
CA LYS A 199 -9.40 -22.76 23.24
C LYS A 199 -7.88 -22.85 23.07
N MET A 200 -7.32 -22.11 22.11
CA MET A 200 -5.87 -22.00 21.91
C MET A 200 -5.20 -21.29 23.09
N LEU A 201 -5.67 -20.12 23.50
CA LEU A 201 -5.08 -19.35 24.59
C LEU A 201 -5.15 -20.10 25.93
N ASN A 202 -6.27 -20.79 26.21
CA ASN A 202 -6.39 -21.66 27.38
C ASN A 202 -5.42 -22.84 27.36
N HIS A 203 -5.13 -23.38 26.17
CA HIS A 203 -4.12 -24.43 26.00
C HIS A 203 -2.72 -23.88 26.28
N ASP A 204 -2.37 -22.73 25.69
CA ASP A 204 -1.08 -22.08 25.88
C ASP A 204 -0.85 -21.70 27.34
N GLU A 205 -1.87 -21.17 28.02
CA GLU A 205 -1.82 -20.86 29.45
C GLU A 205 -1.50 -22.10 30.29
N LYS A 206 -2.14 -23.24 29.96
CA LYS A 206 -1.89 -24.50 30.63
C LYS A 206 -0.46 -25.00 30.37
N VAL A 207 0.02 -24.92 29.13
CA VAL A 207 1.38 -25.31 28.76
C VAL A 207 2.41 -24.49 29.55
N ILE A 208 2.22 -23.18 29.67
CA ILE A 208 3.12 -22.30 30.44
C ILE A 208 3.11 -22.66 31.93
N LYS A 209 1.92 -22.90 32.50
CA LYS A 209 1.78 -23.29 33.92
C LYS A 209 2.45 -24.63 34.22
N ASP A 210 2.27 -25.60 33.34
CA ASP A 210 2.77 -26.98 33.48
C ASP A 210 4.24 -27.13 33.02
N ALA A 211 4.87 -26.07 32.50
CA ALA A 211 6.25 -26.12 32.01
C ALA A 211 7.28 -26.21 33.15
N ASP A 212 7.74 -27.42 33.46
CA ASP A 212 8.74 -27.68 34.52
C ASP A 212 10.14 -27.11 34.23
N TYR A 213 10.41 -26.73 32.97
CA TYR A 213 11.68 -26.14 32.55
C TYR A 213 11.74 -24.61 32.69
N LEU A 214 10.63 -23.96 33.04
CA LEU A 214 10.56 -22.51 33.25
C LEU A 214 10.64 -22.17 34.73
N THR A 215 11.41 -21.14 35.05
CA THR A 215 11.40 -20.52 36.38
C THR A 215 10.08 -19.77 36.64
N ASP A 216 9.75 -19.52 37.91
CA ASP A 216 8.54 -18.75 38.28
C ASP A 216 8.52 -17.34 37.66
N ALA A 217 9.70 -16.72 37.52
CA ALA A 217 9.85 -15.43 36.87
C ALA A 217 9.53 -15.50 35.37
N GLU A 218 10.02 -16.54 34.67
CA GLU A 218 9.74 -16.76 33.25
C GLU A 218 8.27 -17.11 33.01
N LYS A 219 7.67 -17.94 33.87
CA LYS A 219 6.23 -18.23 33.82
C LYS A 219 5.41 -16.96 33.97
N THR A 220 5.73 -16.12 34.95
CA THR A 220 5.05 -14.84 35.17
C THR A 220 5.18 -13.92 33.95
N PHE A 221 6.38 -13.84 33.37
CA PHE A 221 6.61 -13.05 32.16
C PHE A 221 5.78 -13.55 30.97
N GLN A 222 5.80 -14.85 30.69
CA GLN A 222 5.05 -15.43 29.58
C GLN A 222 3.52 -15.35 29.79
N LEU A 223 3.03 -15.51 31.02
CA LEU A 223 1.61 -15.33 31.34
C LEU A 223 1.16 -13.87 31.15
N ASN A 224 2.01 -12.89 31.45
CA ASN A 224 1.71 -11.50 31.18
C ASN A 224 1.66 -11.20 29.67
N ASP A 225 2.58 -11.78 28.89
CA ASP A 225 2.57 -11.65 27.43
C ASP A 225 1.33 -12.32 26.80
N LEU A 226 0.95 -13.50 27.30
CA LEU A 226 -0.29 -14.19 26.92
C LEU A 226 -1.53 -13.34 27.28
N ALA A 227 -1.56 -12.69 28.43
CA ALA A 227 -2.65 -11.79 28.82
C ALA A 227 -2.76 -10.58 27.89
N ASN A 228 -1.64 -10.00 27.45
CA ASN A 228 -1.64 -8.94 26.43
C ASN A 228 -2.18 -9.45 25.09
N THR A 229 -1.79 -10.66 24.70
CA THR A 229 -2.30 -11.32 23.49
C THR A 229 -3.81 -11.53 23.58
N HIS A 230 -4.31 -12.01 24.73
CA HIS A 230 -5.73 -12.17 24.99
C HIS A 230 -6.48 -10.84 24.85
N ALA A 231 -5.96 -9.76 25.43
CA ALA A 231 -6.56 -8.43 25.32
C ALA A 231 -6.63 -7.92 23.87
N ASN A 232 -5.62 -8.21 23.05
CA ASN A 232 -5.64 -7.87 21.62
C ASN A 232 -6.75 -8.62 20.87
N PHE A 233 -6.93 -9.92 21.13
CA PHE A 233 -8.01 -10.72 20.54
C PHE A 233 -9.39 -10.28 21.05
N ASP A 234 -9.54 -10.02 22.35
CA ASP A 234 -10.82 -9.58 22.91
C ASP A 234 -11.31 -8.27 22.27
N ALA A 235 -10.39 -7.35 22.00
CA ALA A 235 -10.72 -6.11 21.32
C ALA A 235 -11.21 -6.33 19.87
N LEU A 236 -10.81 -7.42 19.20
CA LEU A 236 -11.33 -7.78 17.88
C LEU A 236 -12.80 -8.25 17.95
N PHE A 237 -13.24 -8.81 19.08
CA PHE A 237 -14.58 -9.38 19.26
C PHE A 237 -15.59 -8.43 19.91
N ASP A 238 -15.14 -7.27 20.37
CA ASP A 238 -15.94 -6.26 21.06
C ASP A 238 -16.04 -5.01 20.18
N LYS A 239 -17.26 -4.70 19.72
CA LYS A 239 -17.50 -3.58 18.79
C LYS A 239 -17.10 -2.23 19.38
N ASP A 240 -17.38 -2.01 20.66
CA ASP A 240 -17.12 -0.73 21.30
C ASP A 240 -15.61 -0.55 21.50
N LYS A 241 -14.91 -1.59 21.98
CA LYS A 241 -13.44 -1.56 22.11
C LYS A 241 -12.74 -1.44 20.76
N TYR A 242 -13.24 -2.12 19.73
CA TYR A 242 -12.68 -2.00 18.38
C TYR A 242 -12.80 -0.56 17.88
N GLN A 243 -13.96 0.07 18.07
CA GLN A 243 -14.19 1.46 17.69
C GLN A 243 -13.26 2.42 18.46
N GLU A 244 -13.07 2.22 19.77
CA GLU A 244 -12.11 3.01 20.56
C GLU A 244 -10.68 2.91 20.01
N LEU A 245 -10.24 1.70 19.61
CA LEU A 245 -8.92 1.49 18.99
C LEU A 245 -8.83 2.12 17.59
N LYS A 246 -9.92 2.09 16.81
CA LYS A 246 -10.01 2.76 15.51
C LYS A 246 -9.90 4.29 15.68
N ASP A 247 -10.57 4.87 16.66
CA ASP A 247 -10.50 6.31 16.98
C ASP A 247 -9.11 6.74 17.44
N GLN A 248 -8.37 5.83 18.10
CA GLN A 248 -6.95 6.01 18.45
C GLN A 248 -5.99 5.81 17.25
N GLY A 249 -6.51 5.49 16.06
CA GLY A 249 -5.74 5.26 14.85
C GLY A 249 -4.96 3.94 14.86
N ARG A 250 -5.34 2.95 15.69
CA ARG A 250 -4.75 1.60 15.67
C ARG A 250 -5.23 0.79 14.47
N PHE A 251 -6.51 0.92 14.14
CA PHE A 251 -7.13 0.37 12.94
C PHE A 251 -7.62 1.49 12.02
N ARG A 252 -7.66 1.21 10.72
CA ARG A 252 -8.34 2.00 9.69
C ARG A 252 -9.55 1.25 9.14
N LEU A 253 -9.41 -0.05 8.87
CA LEU A 253 -10.49 -0.94 8.47
C LEU A 253 -11.60 -0.98 9.53
N SER A 254 -12.83 -1.24 9.10
CA SER A 254 -13.91 -1.64 9.99
C SER A 254 -13.65 -3.03 10.59
N GLN A 255 -14.37 -3.34 11.67
CA GLN A 255 -14.28 -4.64 12.31
C GLN A 255 -14.73 -5.75 11.35
N GLU A 256 -15.83 -5.52 10.62
CA GLU A 256 -16.37 -6.43 9.62
C GLU A 256 -15.39 -6.67 8.47
N ALA A 257 -14.76 -5.61 7.95
CA ALA A 257 -13.73 -5.75 6.92
C ALA A 257 -12.51 -6.54 7.44
N THR A 258 -12.09 -6.27 8.68
CA THR A 258 -10.97 -6.98 9.33
C THR A 258 -11.26 -8.46 9.51
N LEU A 259 -12.45 -8.81 10.02
CA LEU A 259 -12.88 -10.21 10.17
C LEU A 259 -12.99 -10.92 8.81
N SER A 260 -13.44 -10.23 7.77
CA SER A 260 -13.53 -10.81 6.42
C SER A 260 -12.15 -11.08 5.83
N ALA A 261 -11.24 -10.12 5.98
CA ALA A 261 -9.85 -10.29 5.55
C ALA A 261 -9.18 -11.43 6.33
N LEU A 262 -9.47 -11.58 7.62
CA LEU A 262 -9.00 -12.69 8.43
C LEU A 262 -9.57 -14.04 7.96
N PHE A 263 -10.87 -14.10 7.68
CA PHE A 263 -11.51 -15.29 7.10
C PHE A 263 -10.83 -15.72 5.80
N ILE A 264 -10.59 -14.78 4.87
CA ILE A 264 -9.86 -15.05 3.62
C ILE A 264 -8.46 -15.62 3.91
N ASN A 265 -7.71 -15.04 4.84
CA ASN A 265 -6.34 -15.47 5.14
C ASN A 265 -6.30 -16.88 5.75
N LEU A 266 -7.19 -17.16 6.70
CA LEU A 266 -7.27 -18.43 7.41
C LEU A 266 -7.73 -19.57 6.49
N TYR A 267 -8.69 -19.31 5.60
CA TYR A 267 -9.28 -20.30 4.71
C TYR A 267 -8.86 -20.16 3.24
N ARG A 268 -7.74 -19.50 2.95
CA ARG A 268 -7.22 -19.23 1.59
C ARG A 268 -7.08 -20.44 0.65
N GLU A 269 -7.04 -21.64 1.20
CA GLU A 269 -6.96 -22.90 0.44
C GLU A 269 -8.31 -23.32 -0.16
N GLN A 270 -9.41 -22.71 0.30
CA GLN A 270 -10.72 -22.91 -0.31
C GLN A 270 -10.75 -22.24 -1.69
N PRO A 271 -11.28 -22.90 -2.74
CA PRO A 271 -11.15 -22.41 -4.11
C PRO A 271 -11.69 -20.99 -4.33
N MET A 272 -12.86 -20.67 -3.78
CA MET A 272 -13.48 -19.33 -3.91
C MET A 272 -12.67 -18.23 -3.19
N LEU A 273 -11.79 -18.60 -2.26
CA LEU A 273 -10.98 -17.65 -1.48
C LEU A 273 -9.58 -17.43 -2.07
N ASN A 274 -9.17 -18.19 -3.09
CA ASN A 274 -7.86 -18.03 -3.70
C ASN A 274 -7.66 -16.64 -4.35
N SER A 275 -8.62 -16.23 -5.18
CA SER A 275 -8.59 -14.92 -5.85
C SER A 275 -8.71 -13.75 -4.87
N PRO A 276 -9.62 -13.78 -3.87
CA PRO A 276 -9.64 -12.84 -2.75
C PRO A 276 -8.31 -12.75 -1.99
N PHE A 277 -7.70 -13.89 -1.67
CA PHE A 277 -6.43 -13.93 -0.96
C PHE A 277 -5.30 -13.29 -1.77
N ARG A 278 -5.21 -13.59 -3.07
CA ARG A 278 -4.24 -12.97 -3.97
C ARG A 278 -4.40 -11.45 -4.07
N LEU A 279 -5.65 -10.96 -4.05
CA LEU A 279 -5.91 -9.53 -4.01
C LEU A 279 -5.32 -8.91 -2.74
N LEU A 280 -5.63 -9.48 -1.57
CA LEU A 280 -5.12 -8.96 -0.29
C LEU A 280 -3.59 -8.98 -0.21
N GLN A 281 -2.96 -10.07 -0.68
CA GLN A 281 -1.49 -10.16 -0.75
C GLN A 281 -0.91 -9.11 -1.70
N GLY A 282 -1.47 -8.95 -2.89
CA GLY A 282 -0.98 -7.94 -3.84
C GLY A 282 -1.12 -6.50 -3.33
N LEU A 283 -2.11 -6.19 -2.49
CA LEU A 283 -2.22 -4.87 -1.84
C LEU A 283 -1.11 -4.66 -0.78
N VAL A 284 -0.79 -5.70 -0.02
CA VAL A 284 0.34 -5.69 0.93
C VAL A 284 1.64 -5.47 0.17
N GLU A 285 1.88 -6.23 -0.90
CA GLU A 285 3.07 -6.11 -1.75
C GLU A 285 3.22 -4.72 -2.39
N ILE A 286 2.11 -4.11 -2.84
CA ILE A 286 2.12 -2.72 -3.35
C ILE A 286 2.64 -1.75 -2.29
N ASP A 287 2.19 -1.89 -1.04
CA ASP A 287 2.60 -1.03 0.08
C ASP A 287 4.06 -1.27 0.47
N GLU A 288 4.51 -2.54 0.49
CA GLU A 288 5.91 -2.90 0.70
C GLU A 288 6.82 -2.26 -0.34
N ASN A 289 6.48 -2.37 -1.62
CA ASN A 289 7.32 -1.86 -2.69
C ASN A 289 7.37 -0.33 -2.73
N PHE A 290 6.24 0.36 -2.47
CA PHE A 290 6.29 1.82 -2.31
C PHE A 290 7.14 2.22 -1.09
N THR A 291 7.06 1.48 0.00
CA THR A 291 7.90 1.73 1.18
C THR A 291 9.38 1.50 0.86
N THR A 292 9.71 0.43 0.14
CA THR A 292 11.07 0.14 -0.33
C THR A 292 11.58 1.22 -1.27
N TRP A 293 10.77 1.67 -2.23
CA TRP A 293 11.11 2.77 -3.12
C TRP A 293 11.38 4.07 -2.35
N ARG A 294 10.48 4.46 -1.42
CA ARG A 294 10.67 5.63 -0.56
C ARG A 294 11.95 5.53 0.26
N TYR A 295 12.26 4.34 0.79
CA TYR A 295 13.49 4.10 1.54
C TYR A 295 14.74 4.22 0.67
N ARG A 296 14.77 3.56 -0.50
CA ARG A 296 15.89 3.67 -1.45
C ARG A 296 16.09 5.11 -1.91
N HIS A 297 15.02 5.83 -2.22
CA HIS A 297 15.06 7.25 -2.54
C HIS A 297 15.64 8.07 -1.38
N THR A 298 15.23 7.79 -0.14
CA THR A 298 15.77 8.45 1.07
C THR A 298 17.27 8.23 1.24
N THR A 299 17.76 7.02 0.96
CA THR A 299 19.18 6.67 1.03
C THR A 299 19.97 7.36 -0.08
N MET A 300 19.47 7.34 -1.32
CA MET A 300 20.07 8.07 -2.44
C MET A 300 20.16 9.57 -2.14
N VAL A 301 19.07 10.18 -1.64
CA VAL A 301 19.06 11.61 -1.26
C VAL A 301 20.09 11.90 -0.17
N HIS A 302 20.29 11.01 0.80
CA HIS A 302 21.34 11.16 1.80
C HIS A 302 22.73 11.14 1.19
N ARG A 303 22.99 10.25 0.22
CA ARG A 303 24.26 10.22 -0.52
C ARG A 303 24.49 11.51 -1.31
N MET A 304 23.45 12.07 -1.92
CA MET A 304 23.53 13.28 -2.75
C MET A 304 23.63 14.58 -1.93
N LEU A 305 22.90 14.67 -0.81
CA LEU A 305 22.75 15.93 -0.05
C LEU A 305 23.37 15.91 1.35
N GLY A 306 23.69 14.74 1.91
CA GLY A 306 24.11 14.59 3.31
C GLY A 306 23.02 15.12 4.26
N THR A 307 23.38 16.14 5.05
CA THR A 307 22.49 16.85 5.98
C THR A 307 21.95 18.18 5.44
N LYS A 308 22.24 18.51 4.17
CA LYS A 308 21.74 19.75 3.55
C LYS A 308 20.21 19.72 3.44
N ILE A 309 19.60 20.89 3.59
CA ILE A 309 18.16 21.10 3.38
C ILE A 309 17.82 20.80 1.90
N GLY A 310 16.71 20.10 1.67
CA GLY A 310 16.24 19.81 0.32
C GLY A 310 15.81 21.08 -0.42
N THR A 311 15.83 21.09 -1.76
CA THR A 311 15.41 22.26 -2.58
C THR A 311 13.98 22.69 -2.32
N GLY A 312 13.11 21.76 -1.89
CA GLY A 312 11.76 22.07 -1.44
C GLY A 312 11.70 22.75 -0.07
N GLY A 313 12.68 22.61 0.82
CA GLY A 313 12.68 23.18 2.17
C GLY A 313 12.22 22.23 3.29
N SER A 314 12.25 20.91 3.07
CA SER A 314 12.19 19.92 4.15
C SER A 314 13.59 19.71 4.76
N SER A 315 13.68 19.05 5.92
CA SER A 315 14.96 18.60 6.51
C SER A 315 15.71 17.54 5.67
N GLY A 316 15.26 17.28 4.43
CA GLY A 316 15.89 16.35 3.51
C GLY A 316 15.68 14.90 3.95
N HIS A 317 16.77 14.24 4.32
CA HIS A 317 16.79 12.81 4.66
C HIS A 317 15.90 12.45 5.86
N ASP A 318 15.99 13.20 6.98
CA ASP A 318 15.26 12.86 8.22
C ASP A 318 13.75 12.88 8.01
N TYR A 319 13.30 13.86 7.22
CA TYR A 319 11.91 13.97 6.80
C TYR A 319 11.45 12.73 6.00
N LEU A 320 12.21 12.34 4.96
CA LEU A 320 11.84 11.21 4.11
C LEU A 320 11.88 9.87 4.87
N LYS A 321 12.79 9.73 5.85
CA LYS A 321 12.85 8.57 6.73
C LYS A 321 11.59 8.44 7.57
N GLN A 322 11.11 9.55 8.14
CA GLN A 322 9.88 9.56 8.95
C GLN A 322 8.64 9.25 8.11
N THR A 323 8.54 9.79 6.89
CA THR A 323 7.39 9.51 6.01
C THR A 323 7.40 8.07 5.49
N THR A 324 8.57 7.50 5.20
CA THR A 324 8.72 6.09 4.80
C THR A 324 8.10 5.14 5.83
N GLN A 325 8.26 5.41 7.12
CA GLN A 325 7.75 4.54 8.18
C GLN A 325 6.25 4.71 8.45
N ASN A 326 5.74 5.93 8.30
CA ASN A 326 4.38 6.27 8.75
C ASN A 326 3.33 6.22 7.63
N ASN A 327 3.74 6.28 6.35
CA ASN A 327 2.82 6.43 5.22
C ASN A 327 2.43 5.08 4.57
N ARG A 328 2.04 4.10 5.38
CA ARG A 328 1.51 2.81 4.91
C ARG A 328 0.06 2.97 4.42
N PHE A 329 -0.26 2.39 3.29
CA PHE A 329 -1.61 2.43 2.70
C PHE A 329 -2.52 1.38 3.33
N PHE A 330 -2.05 0.13 3.45
CA PHE A 330 -2.82 -1.05 3.84
C PHE A 330 -2.29 -1.66 5.14
N ARG A 331 -1.87 -0.82 6.10
CA ARG A 331 -1.23 -1.24 7.36
C ARG A 331 -2.00 -2.33 8.10
N ASP A 332 -3.32 -2.26 8.10
CA ASP A 332 -4.12 -3.25 8.84
C ASP A 332 -4.01 -4.64 8.24
N LEU A 333 -3.84 -4.77 6.91
CA LEU A 333 -3.61 -6.05 6.25
C LEU A 333 -2.29 -6.70 6.69
N PHE A 334 -1.24 -5.91 6.98
CA PHE A 334 -0.01 -6.43 7.59
C PHE A 334 -0.26 -6.92 9.02
N ASN A 335 -0.98 -6.11 9.79
CA ASN A 335 -1.28 -6.38 11.20
C ASN A 335 -2.26 -7.54 11.39
N LEU A 336 -2.95 -8.01 10.33
CA LEU A 336 -3.74 -9.23 10.39
C LEU A 336 -2.94 -10.44 10.85
N THR A 337 -1.61 -10.45 10.62
CA THR A 337 -0.73 -11.52 11.09
C THR A 337 -0.74 -11.69 12.60
N THR A 338 -0.99 -10.62 13.37
CA THR A 338 -1.20 -10.66 14.82
C THR A 338 -2.39 -11.52 15.21
N PHE A 339 -3.40 -11.61 14.34
CA PHE A 339 -4.63 -12.35 14.57
C PHE A 339 -4.64 -13.70 13.87
N LEU A 340 -3.51 -14.24 13.41
CA LEU A 340 -3.49 -15.60 12.86
C LEU A 340 -3.34 -16.63 13.99
N ILE A 341 -4.08 -17.73 13.88
CA ILE A 341 -3.95 -18.88 14.77
C ILE A 341 -3.30 -20.07 14.05
N PRO A 342 -2.64 -21.00 14.78
CA PRO A 342 -2.08 -22.21 14.19
C PRO A 342 -3.14 -23.02 13.43
N ARG A 343 -2.74 -23.70 12.35
CA ARG A 343 -3.64 -24.58 11.58
C ARG A 343 -4.28 -25.68 12.45
N SER A 344 -3.58 -26.15 13.49
CA SER A 344 -4.10 -27.13 14.44
C SER A 344 -5.25 -26.61 15.31
N SER A 345 -5.34 -25.29 15.46
CA SER A 345 -6.39 -24.60 16.23
C SER A 345 -7.48 -24.03 15.33
N LEU A 346 -7.28 -24.02 14.01
CA LEU A 346 -8.25 -23.53 13.04
C LEU A 346 -9.41 -24.52 12.91
N PRO A 347 -10.66 -24.11 13.22
CA PRO A 347 -11.81 -24.99 13.13
C PRO A 347 -12.15 -25.32 11.66
N GLU A 348 -12.72 -26.50 11.44
CA GLU A 348 -13.26 -26.85 10.12
C GLU A 348 -14.53 -26.04 9.83
N LEU A 349 -14.67 -25.58 8.59
CA LEU A 349 -15.89 -24.89 8.16
C LEU A 349 -17.09 -25.84 8.19
N PRO A 350 -18.26 -25.39 8.65
CA PRO A 350 -19.49 -26.18 8.57
C PRO A 350 -19.80 -26.62 7.12
N PRO A 351 -20.45 -27.78 6.91
CA PRO A 351 -20.69 -28.32 5.57
C PRO A 351 -21.38 -27.35 4.60
N GLU A 352 -22.31 -26.54 5.07
CA GLU A 352 -23.03 -25.53 4.29
C GLU A 352 -22.13 -24.38 3.80
N VAL A 353 -21.19 -23.93 4.65
CA VAL A 353 -20.21 -22.90 4.30
C VAL A 353 -19.16 -23.49 3.39
N LEU A 354 -18.64 -24.68 3.72
CA LEU A 354 -17.68 -25.41 2.91
C LEU A 354 -18.23 -25.64 1.49
N LYS A 355 -19.52 -25.96 1.38
CA LYS A 355 -20.22 -26.09 0.11
C LYS A 355 -20.21 -24.75 -0.65
N ALA A 356 -20.50 -23.64 0.02
CA ALA A 356 -20.55 -22.32 -0.63
C ALA A 356 -19.17 -21.78 -1.08
N VAL A 357 -18.07 -22.17 -0.43
CA VAL A 357 -16.71 -21.72 -0.77
C VAL A 357 -15.95 -22.65 -1.71
N ASN A 358 -16.55 -23.77 -2.11
CA ASN A 358 -15.92 -24.80 -2.92
C ASN A 358 -16.62 -24.96 -4.29
N PHE A 359 -15.89 -25.45 -5.29
CA PHE A 359 -16.48 -25.77 -6.59
C PHE A 359 -17.34 -27.03 -6.47
N HIS A 360 -18.56 -26.97 -6.99
CA HIS A 360 -19.36 -28.16 -7.25
C HIS A 360 -19.02 -28.65 -8.65
N LEU A 361 -18.05 -29.55 -8.74
CA LEU A 361 -17.71 -30.26 -9.97
C LEU A 361 -18.53 -31.54 -10.11
#